data_AF-A0A2V8KDN3-F1
#
_entry.id   AF-A0A2V8KDN3-F1
#
_cell.length_a   1.000
_cell.length_b   1.000
_cell.length_c   1.000
_cell.angle_alpha   90.00
_cell.angle_beta   90.00
_cell.angle_gamma   90.00
#
_symmetry.space_group_name_H-M   'P 1'
#
loop_
_entity.id
_entity.type
_entity.pdbx_description
1 polymer ?
#
loop_
_entity_poly.entity_id
_entity_poly.type
_entity_poly.pdbx_seq_one_letter_code
_entity_poly.pdbx_strand_id
1 'polypeptide(L)'
;MLFRGYLPIMSGWQMAQFFNSSKIRFRELKGFLLQHAQRVKQHAIDVAKQEGRPFQYLQEKIRKEELAKEIAARDQIQDGLICVFSVLEPHALLLGNGPK
;
A
#
# COMPACT_ATOMS: atom_id res chain seq x y z
N MET A 1 -4.83 -2.01 -1.25
CA MET A 1 -4.99 -2.73 -2.53
C MET A 1 -4.78 -4.20 -2.28
N LEU A 2 -5.82 -5.03 -2.45
CA LEU A 2 -5.66 -6.48 -2.51
C LEU A 2 -5.43 -6.83 -3.98
N PHE A 3 -4.23 -7.25 -4.36
CA PHE A 3 -4.02 -7.84 -5.68
C PHE A 3 -4.73 -9.21 -5.68
N ARG A 4 -5.89 -9.28 -6.32
CA ARG A 4 -6.55 -10.57 -6.60
C ARG A 4 -5.75 -11.25 -7.72
N GLY A 5 -4.75 -12.04 -7.33
CA GLY A 5 -3.89 -12.78 -8.25
C GLY A 5 -2.42 -12.77 -7.84
N TYR A 6 -1.59 -13.41 -8.65
CA TYR A 6 -0.14 -13.40 -8.48
C TYR A 6 0.47 -12.18 -9.18
N LEU A 7 1.17 -11.33 -8.42
CA LEU A 7 1.95 -10.25 -9.01
C LEU A 7 3.34 -10.81 -9.38
N PRO A 8 3.73 -10.87 -10.66
CA PRO A 8 4.93 -11.58 -11.13
C PRO A 8 6.26 -10.88 -10.80
N ILE A 9 6.30 -10.05 -9.76
CA ILE A 9 7.52 -9.46 -9.16
C ILE A 9 7.68 -9.84 -7.69
N MET A 10 6.87 -10.78 -7.18
CA MET A 10 6.87 -11.17 -5.76
C MET A 10 8.03 -12.10 -5.38
N SER A 11 8.86 -12.54 -6.34
CA SER A 11 10.14 -13.19 -6.06
C SER A 11 11.32 -12.25 -6.29
N GLY A 12 12.39 -12.41 -5.51
CA GLY A 12 13.61 -11.62 -5.66
C GLY A 12 14.23 -11.74 -7.06
N TRP A 13 14.13 -12.91 -7.69
CA TRP A 13 14.64 -13.15 -9.04
C TRP A 13 13.84 -12.40 -10.11
N GLN A 14 12.50 -12.48 -10.08
CA GLN A 14 11.66 -11.74 -11.03
C GLN A 14 11.78 -10.23 -10.85
N MET A 15 11.90 -9.75 -9.61
CA MET A 15 12.15 -8.35 -9.31
C MET A 15 13.48 -7.87 -9.90
N ALA A 16 14.55 -8.68 -9.75
CA ALA A 16 15.84 -8.38 -10.37
C ALA A 16 15.76 -8.38 -11.91
N GLN A 17 15.05 -9.34 -12.52
CA GLN A 17 14.83 -9.39 -13.96
C GLN A 17 14.08 -8.14 -14.47
N PHE A 18 13.04 -7.71 -13.74
CA PHE A 18 12.28 -6.50 -14.06
C PHE A 18 13.16 -5.24 -14.02
N PHE A 19 14.02 -5.09 -13.00
CA PHE A 19 14.92 -3.93 -12.94
C PHE A 19 15.98 -3.95 -14.03
N ASN A 20 16.51 -5.13 -14.37
CA ASN A 20 17.47 -5.30 -15.46
C ASN A 20 16.85 -4.92 -16.81
N SER A 21 15.64 -5.38 -17.11
CA SER A 21 14.95 -5.04 -18.36
C SER A 21 14.54 -3.57 -18.43
N SER A 22 14.22 -2.95 -17.28
CA SER A 22 13.90 -1.53 -17.17
C SER A 22 15.12 -0.61 -17.26
N LYS A 23 16.34 -1.16 -17.39
CA LYS A 23 17.62 -0.43 -17.46
C LYS A 23 17.85 0.52 -16.27
N ILE A 24 17.27 0.21 -15.11
CA ILE A 24 17.40 1.05 -13.91
C ILE A 24 18.74 0.74 -13.26
N ARG A 25 19.57 1.78 -13.09
CA ARG A 25 20.82 1.62 -12.35
C ARG A 25 20.51 1.48 -10.87
N PHE A 26 21.23 0.61 -10.16
CA PHE A 26 21.03 0.41 -8.72
C PHE A 26 21.09 1.72 -7.91
N ARG A 27 21.96 2.66 -8.31
CA ARG A 27 22.09 3.99 -7.67
C ARG A 27 20.83 4.86 -7.80
N GLU A 28 20.02 4.63 -8.83
CA GLU A 28 18.78 5.37 -9.11
C GLU A 28 17.54 4.67 -8.55
N LEU A 29 17.68 3.40 -8.14
CA LEU A 29 16.58 2.55 -7.72
C LEU A 29 15.71 3.20 -6.64
N LYS A 30 16.32 3.82 -5.63
CA LYS A 30 15.59 4.51 -4.56
C LYS A 30 14.70 5.63 -5.10
N GLY A 31 15.23 6.48 -5.98
CA GLY A 31 14.47 7.58 -6.58
C GLY A 31 13.32 7.06 -7.43
N PHE A 32 13.60 6.07 -8.27
CA PHE A 32 12.58 5.38 -9.07
C PHE A 32 11.44 4.83 -8.21
N LEU A 33 11.76 4.04 -7.18
CA LEU A 33 10.77 3.43 -6.30
C LEU A 33 9.93 4.48 -5.57
N LEU A 34 10.56 5.53 -5.02
CA LEU A 34 9.86 6.59 -4.32
C LEU A 34 8.93 7.38 -5.24
N GLN A 35 9.36 7.70 -6.46
CA GLN A 35 8.53 8.40 -7.44
C GLN A 35 7.28 7.57 -7.80
N HIS A 36 7.45 6.28 -8.07
CA HIS A 36 6.34 5.40 -8.41
C HIS A 36 5.42 5.14 -7.21
N ALA A 37 5.97 4.95 -6.01
CA ALA A 37 5.19 4.82 -4.78
C ALA A 37 4.37 6.08 -4.50
N GLN A 38 4.97 7.26 -4.67
CA GLN A 38 4.27 8.53 -4.49
C GLN A 38 3.15 8.72 -5.51
N ARG A 39 3.35 8.31 -6.77
CA ARG A 39 2.29 8.32 -7.80
C ARG A 39 1.11 7.45 -7.39
N VAL A 40 1.35 6.23 -6.92
CA VAL A 40 0.27 5.33 -6.46
C VAL A 40 -0.44 5.90 -5.24
N LYS A 41 0.31 6.46 -4.28
CA LYS A 41 -0.25 7.11 -3.09
C LYS A 41 -1.13 8.29 -3.47
N GLN A 42 -0.65 9.18 -4.35
CA GLN A 42 -1.40 10.35 -4.78
C GLN A 42 -2.68 9.94 -5.51
N HIS A 43 -2.60 8.95 -6.40
CA HIS A 43 -3.78 8.44 -7.08
C HIS A 43 -4.84 7.91 -6.11
N ALA A 44 -4.46 7.19 -5.06
CA ALA A 44 -5.39 6.72 -4.04
C ALA A 44 -6.07 7.89 -3.28
N ILE A 45 -5.31 8.96 -2.98
CA ILE A 45 -5.86 10.18 -2.37
C ILE A 45 -6.84 10.87 -3.32
N ASP A 46 -6.49 10.98 -4.60
CA ASP A 46 -7.31 11.65 -5.60
C ASP A 46 -8.63 10.90 -5.83
N VAL A 47 -8.60 9.56 -5.91
CA VAL A 47 -9.79 8.72 -6.03
C VAL A 47 -10.69 8.87 -4.79
N ALA A 48 -10.11 8.86 -3.59
CA ALA A 48 -10.88 9.10 -2.36
C ALA A 48 -11.57 10.46 -2.39
N LYS A 49 -10.85 11.51 -2.82
CA LYS A 49 -11.40 12.85 -2.96
C LYS A 49 -12.51 12.92 -4.01
N GLN A 50 -12.33 12.28 -5.16
CA GLN A 50 -13.33 12.22 -6.24
C GLN A 50 -14.62 11.53 -5.81
N GLU A 51 -14.52 10.44 -5.05
CA GLU A 51 -15.68 9.71 -4.52
C GLU A 51 -16.24 10.31 -3.22
N GLY A 52 -15.68 11.41 -2.72
CA GLY A 52 -16.09 12.03 -1.45
C GLY A 52 -15.85 11.15 -0.23
N ARG A 53 -14.87 10.24 -0.30
CA ARG A 53 -14.55 9.26 0.74
C ARG A 53 -13.37 9.70 1.60
N PRO A 54 -13.34 9.29 2.89
CA PRO A 54 -12.31 9.74 3.80
C PRO A 54 -10.95 9.12 3.47
N PHE A 55 -9.92 9.98 3.45
CA PHE A 55 -8.52 9.58 3.57
C PHE A 55 -8.08 9.76 5.03
N GLN A 56 -7.65 8.69 5.71
CA GLN A 56 -7.27 8.75 7.12
C GLN A 56 -5.87 8.17 7.35
N TYR A 57 -5.05 8.89 8.09
CA TYR A 57 -3.76 8.38 8.57
C TYR A 57 -3.96 7.67 9.91
N LEU A 58 -3.63 6.37 9.96
CA LEU A 58 -3.71 5.54 11.15
C LEU A 58 -2.35 5.53 11.84
N GLN A 59 -2.31 6.05 13.07
CA GLN A 59 -1.09 6.14 13.87
C GLN A 59 -0.79 4.85 14.65
N GLU A 60 -1.82 4.04 14.91
CA GLU A 60 -1.74 2.84 15.71
C GLU A 60 -2.27 1.60 14.96
N LYS A 61 -2.05 0.42 15.56
CA LYS A 61 -2.47 -0.86 14.98
C LYS A 61 -3.98 -1.04 15.13
N ILE A 62 -4.73 -0.59 14.13
CA ILE A 62 -6.18 -0.74 14.04
C ILE A 62 -6.53 -1.87 13.07
N ARG A 63 -7.60 -2.62 13.36
CA ARG A 63 -8.19 -3.57 12.42
C ARG A 63 -8.88 -2.82 11.28
N LYS A 64 -8.09 -2.53 10.23
CA LYS A 64 -8.49 -1.81 9.02
C LYS A 64 -9.85 -2.26 8.44
N GLU A 65 -10.10 -3.57 8.44
CA GLU A 65 -11.36 -4.15 7.94
C GLU A 65 -12.57 -3.78 8.80
N GLU A 66 -12.45 -3.81 10.13
CA GLU A 66 -13.54 -3.46 11.05
C GLU A 66 -13.87 -1.97 10.93
N LEU A 67 -12.84 -1.10 10.93
CA LEU A 67 -13.03 0.34 10.75
C LEU A 67 -13.66 0.70 9.39
N ALA A 68 -13.28 0.01 8.32
CA ALA A 68 -13.91 0.19 7.01
C ALA A 68 -15.40 -0.19 7.06
N LYS A 69 -15.75 -1.32 7.69
CA LYS A 69 -17.15 -1.76 7.83
C LYS A 69 -17.99 -0.78 8.65
N GLU A 70 -17.43 -0.21 9.72
CA GLU A 70 -18.08 0.84 10.50
C GLU A 70 -18.39 2.08 9.67
N ILE A 71 -17.43 2.54 8.86
CA ILE A 71 -17.63 3.67 7.93
C ILE A 71 -18.70 3.33 6.89
N ALA A 72 -18.66 2.13 6.31
CA ALA A 72 -19.65 1.69 5.32
C ALA A 72 -21.07 1.65 5.90
N ALA A 73 -21.23 1.14 7.12
CA ALA A 73 -22.52 1.08 7.81
C ALA A 73 -23.04 2.48 8.15
N ARG A 74 -22.18 3.36 8.67
CA ARG A 74 -22.52 4.75 9.00
C ARG A 74 -22.95 5.55 7.77
N ASP A 75 -22.24 5.39 6.67
CA ASP A 75 -22.45 6.15 5.43
C ASP A 75 -23.37 5.42 4.43
N GLN A 76 -23.99 4.30 4.85
CA GLN A 76 -24.90 3.45 4.06
C GLN A 76 -24.35 3.05 2.68
N ILE A 77 -23.06 2.71 2.64
CA ILE A 77 -22.35 2.32 1.40
C ILE A 77 -22.62 0.84 1.12
N GLN A 78 -23.27 0.55 -0.01
CA GLN A 78 -23.49 -0.83 -0.47
C GLN A 78 -22.36 -1.32 -1.39
N ASP A 79 -21.88 -0.44 -2.28
CA ASP A 79 -20.82 -0.72 -3.23
C ASP A 79 -19.96 0.53 -3.49
N GLY A 80 -18.73 0.32 -3.96
CA GLY A 80 -17.76 1.37 -4.28
C GLY A 80 -16.65 1.54 -3.23
N LEU A 81 -15.88 2.65 -3.32
CA LEU A 81 -14.86 2.94 -2.33
C LEU A 81 -15.52 3.31 -0.99
N ILE A 82 -15.03 2.70 0.09
CA ILE A 82 -15.45 3.04 1.45
C ILE A 82 -14.54 4.14 2.02
N CYS A 83 -13.23 3.91 2.01
CA CYS A 83 -12.23 4.80 2.59
C CYS A 83 -10.82 4.45 2.09
N VAL A 84 -9.86 5.37 2.27
CA VAL A 84 -8.44 5.11 2.07
C VAL A 84 -7.68 5.31 3.38
N PHE A 85 -6.97 4.27 3.81
CA PHE A 85 -6.10 4.33 4.98
C PHE A 85 -4.65 4.45 4.57
N SER A 86 -3.92 5.35 5.24
CA SER A 86 -2.47 5.42 5.22
C SER A 86 -1.95 4.99 6.58
N VAL A 87 -0.96 4.12 6.63
CA VAL A 87 -0.36 3.63 7.88
C VAL A 87 1.15 3.61 7.73
N LEU A 88 1.86 3.92 8.80
CA LEU A 88 3.27 3.57 8.91
C LEU A 88 3.33 2.14 9.46
N GLU A 89 3.56 1.15 8.61
CA GLU A 89 3.68 -0.22 9.11
C GLU A 89 4.99 -0.38 9.89
N PRO A 90 4.95 -0.71 11.20
CA PRO A 90 6.14 -1.09 11.92
C PRO A 90 6.67 -2.38 11.28
N HIS A 91 7.93 -2.36 10.85
CA HIS A 91 8.54 -3.46 10.13
C HIS A 91 8.81 -4.60 11.13
N ALA A 92 7.87 -5.53 11.28
CA ALA A 92 8.01 -6.68 12.18
C ALA A 92 9.00 -7.76 11.69
N LEU A 93 9.75 -7.50 10.61
CA LEU A 93 10.60 -8.50 9.92
C LEU A 93 12.11 -8.32 10.14
N LEU A 94 12.54 -7.59 11.18
CA LEU A 94 13.95 -7.52 11.60
C LEU A 94 14.18 -7.67 13.12
N LEU A 95 13.19 -8.15 13.87
CA LEU A 95 13.44 -8.72 15.19
C LEU A 95 13.18 -10.22 15.11
N GLY A 96 14.03 -10.89 14.32
CA GLY A 96 14.36 -12.26 14.65
C GLY A 96 14.89 -12.23 16.07
N ASN A 97 14.19 -12.90 16.98
CA ASN A 97 14.72 -13.24 18.28
C ASN A 97 16.08 -13.93 18.04
N GLY A 98 17.18 -13.22 18.27
CA GLY A 98 18.47 -13.86 18.44
C GLY A 98 18.37 -14.86 19.60
N PRO A 99 19.01 -16.03 19.51
CA PRO A 99 19.01 -16.96 20.62
C PRO A 99 19.58 -16.27 21.87
N LYS A 100 18.93 -16.51 23.01
CA LYS A 100 19.44 -16.12 24.33
C LYS A 100 20.79 -16.76 24.62
#